data_AF-A0A0J1D1I9-F1
#
_entry.id   AF-A0A0J1D1I9-F1
#
_cell.length_a   1.000
_cell.length_b   1.000
_cell.length_c   1.000
_cell.angle_alpha   90.00
_cell.angle_beta   90.00
_cell.angle_gamma   90.00
#
_symmetry.space_group_name_H-M   'P 1'
#
loop_
_entity.id
_entity.type
_entity.pdbx_description
1 polymer ?
#
loop_
_entity_poly.entity_id
_entity_poly.type
_entity_poly.pdbx_seq_one_letter_code
_entity_poly.pdbx_strand_id
1 'polypeptide(L)'
;MGKSESVGGKLAGKIAIVSGGATGCGGAASLLFAKEGAQVAVVDINADAGTQVVAQIRENGAVAEFFKTDVAKTDQVNAAVARIAERFGTIDVLFNHAGSIVVKPFLHTTDDDYQWLMDVNVKSMFTMTRAVLPHMLAGGGGSIVCTASISSTAATPLEVLYCTTKGACAMFARAIAVEYRERGIRCNAVCPGFIDTPHGQREIAALAQYGFDASEAALSLQQGRLCAPEEVAKAALFLASDDASFINGAHLYVDNCFTAA
;
A
#
# COMPACT_ATOMS: atom_id res chain seq x y z
N MET A 1 -11.95 3.11 -39.92
CA MET A 1 -10.62 3.73 -39.71
C MET A 1 -10.23 3.50 -38.26
N GLY A 2 -9.55 2.38 -37.99
CA GLY A 2 -9.02 2.09 -36.66
C GLY A 2 -7.84 2.99 -36.39
N LYS A 3 -7.97 3.90 -35.42
CA LYS A 3 -6.80 4.56 -34.85
C LYS A 3 -6.05 3.49 -34.08
N SER A 4 -4.80 3.25 -34.47
CA SER A 4 -3.84 2.53 -33.66
C SER A 4 -3.77 3.27 -32.31
N GLU A 5 -4.28 2.65 -31.25
CA GLU A 5 -3.97 3.06 -29.89
C GLU A 5 -2.45 2.96 -29.76
N SER A 6 -1.79 4.06 -29.41
CA SER A 6 -0.45 3.94 -28.85
C SER A 6 -0.59 3.11 -27.57
N VAL A 7 -0.01 1.91 -27.58
CA VAL A 7 -0.03 0.91 -26.50
C VAL A 7 0.69 1.47 -25.26
N GLY A 8 0.04 2.37 -24.52
CA GLY A 8 0.52 2.90 -23.25
C GLY A 8 0.05 1.99 -22.12
N GLY A 9 0.94 1.66 -21.17
CA GLY A 9 0.56 0.91 -19.97
C GLY A 9 -0.49 1.66 -19.13
N LYS A 10 -1.09 0.98 -18.15
CA LYS A 10 -2.22 1.50 -17.35
C LYS A 10 -1.92 2.79 -16.56
N LEU A 11 -0.65 3.11 -16.37
CA LEU A 11 -0.17 4.31 -15.69
C LEU A 11 0.75 5.15 -16.58
N ALA A 12 0.61 5.05 -17.90
CA ALA A 12 1.45 5.77 -18.84
C ALA A 12 1.47 7.28 -18.57
N GLY A 13 2.67 7.82 -18.32
CA GLY A 13 2.87 9.24 -18.05
C GLY A 13 2.46 9.71 -16.65
N LYS A 14 2.02 8.79 -15.77
CA LYS A 14 1.64 9.09 -14.39
C LYS A 14 2.86 9.11 -13.47
N ILE A 15 2.80 9.93 -12.43
CA ILE A 15 3.79 9.92 -11.34
C ILE A 15 3.19 9.22 -10.13
N ALA A 16 3.83 8.14 -9.70
CA ALA A 16 3.35 7.29 -8.63
C ALA A 16 4.33 7.27 -7.44
N ILE A 17 3.82 7.52 -6.24
CA ILE A 17 4.54 7.33 -4.98
C ILE A 17 4.10 6.00 -4.38
N VAL A 18 5.06 5.15 -4.02
CA VAL A 18 4.79 3.91 -3.26
C VAL A 18 5.53 3.97 -1.93
N SER A 19 4.80 4.13 -0.82
CA SER A 19 5.37 4.03 0.52
C SER A 19 5.53 2.56 0.92
N GLY A 20 6.63 2.20 1.59
CA GLY A 20 6.96 0.79 1.79
C GLY A 20 7.31 0.09 0.46
N GLY A 21 7.78 0.87 -0.53
CA GLY A 21 7.91 0.44 -1.92
C GLY A 21 9.14 -0.41 -2.21
N ALA A 22 9.95 -0.78 -1.21
CA ALA A 22 11.22 -1.48 -1.42
C ALA A 22 11.10 -3.01 -1.37
N THR A 23 10.08 -3.57 -0.71
CA THR A 23 9.96 -5.03 -0.49
C THR A 23 8.51 -5.49 -0.52
N GLY A 24 8.29 -6.81 -0.56
CA GLY A 24 6.95 -7.41 -0.49
C GLY A 24 6.00 -6.86 -1.56
N CYS A 25 4.75 -6.59 -1.15
CA CYS A 25 3.73 -6.06 -2.06
C CYS A 25 4.07 -4.65 -2.59
N GLY A 26 4.68 -3.79 -1.78
CA GLY A 26 5.10 -2.46 -2.20
C GLY A 26 6.21 -2.52 -3.26
N GLY A 27 7.20 -3.40 -3.08
CA GLY A 27 8.23 -3.68 -4.08
C GLY A 27 7.64 -4.21 -5.40
N ALA A 28 6.74 -5.19 -5.30
CA ALA A 28 6.03 -5.72 -6.47
C ALA A 28 5.20 -4.63 -7.18
N ALA A 29 4.54 -3.74 -6.42
CA ALA A 29 3.80 -2.62 -6.97
C ALA A 29 4.72 -1.58 -7.63
N SER A 30 5.86 -1.24 -7.04
CA SER A 30 6.85 -0.33 -7.64
C SER A 30 7.32 -0.83 -9.01
N LEU A 31 7.67 -2.12 -9.10
CA LEU A 31 8.08 -2.76 -10.36
C LEU A 31 6.94 -2.77 -11.39
N LEU A 32 5.73 -3.16 -10.96
CA LEU A 32 4.58 -3.24 -11.83
C LEU A 32 4.12 -1.86 -12.33
N PHE A 33 4.07 -0.86 -11.47
CA PHE A 33 3.64 0.50 -11.84
C PHE A 33 4.61 1.10 -12.86
N ALA A 34 5.92 0.90 -12.68
CA ALA A 34 6.92 1.33 -13.64
C ALA A 34 6.79 0.59 -15.00
N LYS A 35 6.55 -0.73 -14.97
CA LYS A 35 6.27 -1.53 -16.17
C LYS A 35 5.03 -1.01 -16.92
N GLU A 36 4.04 -0.49 -16.20
CA GLU A 36 2.82 0.11 -16.74
C GLU A 36 2.97 1.60 -17.10
N GLY A 37 4.21 2.10 -17.15
CA GLY A 37 4.54 3.42 -17.70
C GLY A 37 4.54 4.56 -16.70
N ALA A 38 4.45 4.28 -15.39
CA ALA A 38 4.59 5.30 -14.36
C ALA A 38 6.05 5.69 -14.13
N GLN A 39 6.28 6.94 -13.75
CA GLN A 39 7.50 7.35 -13.07
C GLN A 39 7.31 7.08 -11.57
N VAL A 40 8.17 6.25 -10.97
CA VAL A 40 7.95 5.71 -9.62
C VAL A 40 8.89 6.32 -8.59
N ALA A 41 8.33 6.96 -7.58
CA ALA A 41 9.03 7.34 -6.36
C ALA A 41 8.89 6.21 -5.31
N VAL A 42 9.99 5.50 -5.07
CA VAL A 42 10.06 4.44 -4.05
C VAL A 42 10.39 5.10 -2.71
N VAL A 43 9.44 5.10 -1.77
CA VAL A 43 9.61 5.68 -0.43
C VAL A 43 9.71 4.55 0.58
N ASP A 44 10.86 4.40 1.21
CA ASP A 44 11.10 3.32 2.20
C ASP A 44 12.21 3.71 3.20
N ILE A 45 12.24 3.05 4.35
CA ILE A 45 13.34 3.20 5.31
C ILE A 45 14.54 2.31 4.95
N ASN A 46 14.31 1.21 4.24
CA ASN A 46 15.33 0.26 3.82
C ASN A 46 16.04 0.74 2.56
N ALA A 47 17.21 1.35 2.74
CA ALA A 47 17.98 1.94 1.65
C ALA A 47 18.53 0.91 0.65
N ASP A 48 18.95 -0.25 1.13
CA ASP A 48 19.55 -1.28 0.29
C ASP A 48 18.50 -1.90 -0.63
N ALA A 49 17.37 -2.33 -0.06
CA ALA A 49 16.26 -2.87 -0.85
C ALA A 49 15.66 -1.82 -1.78
N GLY A 50 15.51 -0.56 -1.32
CA GLY A 50 14.97 0.52 -2.13
C GLY A 50 15.85 0.84 -3.34
N THR A 51 17.18 0.85 -3.15
CA THR A 51 18.13 1.05 -4.24
C THR A 51 18.12 -0.10 -5.23
N GLN A 52 17.98 -1.35 -4.76
CA GLN A 52 17.88 -2.54 -5.61
C GLN A 52 16.62 -2.52 -6.48
N VAL A 53 15.45 -2.21 -5.92
CA VAL A 53 14.20 -2.10 -6.70
C VAL A 53 14.32 -1.00 -7.76
N VAL A 54 14.88 0.16 -7.41
CA VAL A 54 15.09 1.25 -8.38
C VAL A 54 16.06 0.85 -9.49
N ALA A 55 17.13 0.10 -9.17
CA ALA A 55 18.05 -0.41 -10.17
C ALA A 55 17.34 -1.35 -11.16
N GLN A 56 16.55 -2.30 -10.66
CA GLN A 56 15.76 -3.21 -11.50
C GLN A 56 14.76 -2.46 -12.40
N ILE A 57 14.11 -1.42 -11.88
CA ILE A 57 13.20 -0.59 -12.69
C ILE A 57 13.96 0.11 -13.82
N ARG A 58 15.13 0.69 -13.51
CA ARG A 58 15.96 1.41 -14.49
C ARG A 58 16.59 0.50 -15.52
N GLU A 59 16.98 -0.71 -15.15
CA GLU A 59 17.49 -1.74 -16.08
C GLU A 59 16.44 -2.11 -17.14
N ASN A 60 15.15 -2.03 -16.80
CA ASN A 60 14.04 -2.22 -17.73
C ASN A 60 13.68 -0.95 -18.53
N GLY A 61 14.48 0.12 -18.44
CA GLY A 61 14.29 1.37 -19.18
C GLY A 61 13.22 2.31 -18.63
N ALA A 62 12.66 2.03 -17.45
CA ALA A 62 11.67 2.86 -16.81
C ALA A 62 12.29 3.85 -15.80
N VAL A 63 11.51 4.86 -15.40
CA VAL A 63 11.97 5.93 -14.51
C VAL A 63 11.57 5.63 -13.08
N ALA A 64 12.55 5.53 -12.19
CA ALA A 64 12.30 5.48 -10.75
C ALA A 64 13.41 6.16 -9.95
N GLU A 65 13.09 6.59 -8.74
CA GLU A 65 14.03 7.15 -7.77
C GLU A 65 13.67 6.75 -6.34
N PHE A 66 14.70 6.53 -5.52
CA PHE A 66 14.55 6.09 -4.14
C PHE A 66 14.63 7.28 -3.18
N PHE A 67 13.68 7.37 -2.27
CA PHE A 67 13.60 8.39 -1.22
C PHE A 67 13.61 7.69 0.13
N LYS A 68 14.80 7.65 0.77
CA LYS A 68 14.93 7.13 2.14
C LYS A 68 14.06 7.95 3.09
N THR A 69 13.07 7.34 3.73
CA THR A 69 12.09 8.06 4.57
C THR A 69 11.47 7.11 5.59
N ASP A 70 11.50 7.49 6.86
CA ASP A 70 10.65 6.90 7.89
C ASP A 70 9.28 7.59 7.85
N VAL A 71 8.26 6.86 7.39
CA VAL A 71 6.91 7.40 7.23
C VAL A 71 6.19 7.70 8.55
N ALA A 72 6.72 7.19 9.68
CA ALA A 72 6.25 7.57 11.02
C ALA A 72 6.65 9.01 11.40
N LYS A 73 7.60 9.61 10.67
CA LYS A 73 8.17 10.95 10.92
C LYS A 73 7.61 11.96 9.91
N THR A 74 6.69 12.79 10.37
CA THR A 74 5.97 13.79 9.55
C THR A 74 6.91 14.73 8.78
N ASP A 75 7.99 15.17 9.42
CA ASP A 75 9.01 16.03 8.83
C ASP A 75 9.74 15.34 7.67
N GLN A 76 10.10 14.07 7.82
CA GLN A 76 10.71 13.30 6.74
C GLN A 76 9.74 13.08 5.58
N VAL A 77 8.47 12.77 5.86
CA VAL A 77 7.41 12.64 4.85
C VAL A 77 7.25 13.92 4.04
N ASN A 78 7.13 15.07 4.70
CA ASN A 78 6.99 16.36 4.03
C ASN A 78 8.20 16.67 3.14
N ALA A 79 9.42 16.44 3.65
CA ALA A 79 10.65 16.65 2.90
C ALA A 79 10.79 15.68 1.70
N ALA A 80 10.33 14.43 1.84
CA ALA A 80 10.34 13.46 0.75
C ALA A 80 9.37 13.85 -0.37
N VAL A 81 8.11 14.17 -0.02
CA VAL A 81 7.09 14.58 -1.01
C VAL A 81 7.49 15.87 -1.73
N ALA A 82 8.07 16.84 -1.03
CA ALA A 82 8.59 18.06 -1.66
C ALA A 82 9.67 17.74 -2.71
N ARG A 83 10.65 16.89 -2.38
CA ARG A 83 11.69 16.46 -3.34
C ARG A 83 11.13 15.63 -4.49
N ILE A 84 10.13 14.79 -4.24
CA ILE A 84 9.44 14.02 -5.28
C ILE A 84 8.75 14.96 -6.27
N ALA A 85 8.03 15.97 -5.76
CA ALA A 85 7.35 16.95 -6.58
C ALA A 85 8.33 17.83 -7.38
N GLU A 86 9.46 18.21 -6.78
CA GLU A 86 10.55 18.91 -7.49
C GLU A 86 11.14 18.03 -8.60
N ARG A 87 11.33 16.74 -8.33
CA ARG A 87 11.97 15.80 -9.25
C ARG A 87 11.11 15.42 -10.44
N PHE A 88 9.85 15.09 -10.18
CA PHE A 88 8.94 14.50 -11.18
C PHE A 88 7.84 15.46 -11.63
N GLY A 89 7.39 16.37 -10.75
CA GLY A 89 6.28 17.28 -11.01
C GLY A 89 4.99 16.87 -10.28
N THR A 90 3.86 16.96 -10.99
CA THR A 90 2.52 16.71 -10.43
C THR A 90 2.34 15.24 -10.07
N ILE A 91 2.01 14.95 -8.80
CA ILE A 91 1.80 13.58 -8.33
C ILE A 91 0.39 13.12 -8.69
N ASP A 92 0.26 11.98 -9.39
CA ASP A 92 -1.04 11.42 -9.81
C ASP A 92 -1.52 10.27 -8.92
N VAL A 93 -0.59 9.46 -8.42
CA VAL A 93 -0.89 8.21 -7.68
C VAL A 93 -0.12 8.18 -6.37
N LEU A 94 -0.83 7.82 -5.30
CA LEU A 94 -0.24 7.46 -4.00
C LEU A 94 -0.69 6.08 -3.59
N PHE A 95 0.23 5.12 -3.55
CA PHE A 95 0.01 3.85 -2.87
C PHE A 95 0.55 3.95 -1.43
N ASN A 96 -0.35 4.25 -0.49
CA ASN A 96 -0.09 4.23 0.94
C ASN A 96 -0.01 2.78 1.42
N HIS A 97 1.19 2.19 1.32
CA HIS A 97 1.39 0.77 1.57
C HIS A 97 2.26 0.46 2.79
N ALA A 98 3.16 1.38 3.18
CA ALA A 98 3.99 1.21 4.37
C ALA A 98 3.15 0.79 5.58
N GLY A 99 3.57 -0.26 6.26
CA GLY A 99 2.86 -0.83 7.39
C GLY A 99 3.66 -1.91 8.08
N SER A 100 3.24 -2.22 9.30
CA SER A 100 3.83 -3.27 10.13
C SER A 100 2.74 -3.95 10.96
N ILE A 101 3.16 -4.93 11.76
CA ILE A 101 2.31 -5.77 12.59
C ILE A 101 2.95 -5.97 13.97
N VAL A 102 2.09 -6.11 14.99
CA VAL A 102 2.45 -6.62 16.32
C VAL A 102 1.56 -7.83 16.57
N VAL A 103 2.18 -9.00 16.72
CA VAL A 103 1.50 -10.25 17.13
C VAL A 103 1.85 -10.51 18.59
N LYS A 104 0.90 -10.24 19.49
CA LYS A 104 1.12 -10.33 20.94
C LYS A 104 -0.21 -10.52 21.69
N PRO A 105 -0.25 -11.30 22.79
CA PRO A 105 -1.41 -11.30 23.68
C PRO A 105 -1.77 -9.89 24.12
N PHE A 106 -3.05 -9.52 24.05
CA PHE A 106 -3.49 -8.14 24.29
C PHE A 106 -3.06 -7.62 25.68
N LEU A 107 -3.15 -8.44 26.72
CA LEU A 107 -2.72 -8.04 28.07
C LEU A 107 -1.19 -7.85 28.21
N HIS A 108 -0.42 -8.22 27.19
CA HIS A 108 1.04 -8.03 27.14
C HIS A 108 1.45 -6.91 26.17
N THR A 109 0.50 -6.29 25.46
CA THR A 109 0.82 -5.11 24.62
C THR A 109 1.13 -3.91 25.49
N THR A 110 2.06 -3.08 25.03
CA THR A 110 2.51 -1.86 25.72
C THR A 110 2.02 -0.60 25.00
N ASP A 111 2.10 0.53 25.69
CA ASP A 111 1.87 1.84 25.07
C ASP A 111 2.84 2.10 23.90
N ASP A 112 4.07 1.58 23.97
CA ASP A 112 5.04 1.66 22.88
C ASP A 112 4.62 0.82 21.65
N ASP A 113 4.08 -0.39 21.85
CA ASP A 113 3.54 -1.20 20.75
C ASP A 113 2.38 -0.45 20.06
N TYR A 114 1.48 0.14 20.86
CA TYR A 114 0.36 0.93 20.38
C TYR A 114 0.84 2.14 19.59
N GLN A 115 1.71 2.96 20.21
CA GLN A 115 2.19 4.19 19.61
C GLN A 115 2.94 3.92 18.31
N TRP A 116 3.83 2.91 18.28
CA TRP A 116 4.57 2.54 17.08
C TRP A 116 3.65 2.08 15.95
N LEU A 117 2.70 1.19 16.25
CA LEU A 117 1.81 0.66 15.21
C LEU A 117 0.85 1.74 14.69
N MET A 118 0.36 2.63 15.56
CA MET A 118 -0.44 3.79 15.16
C MET A 118 0.39 4.78 14.33
N ASP A 119 1.65 5.04 14.69
CA ASP A 119 2.54 5.91 13.93
C ASP A 119 2.83 5.35 12.53
N VAL A 120 3.12 4.04 12.44
CA VAL A 120 3.52 3.38 11.18
C VAL A 120 2.34 3.07 10.27
N ASN A 121 1.19 2.63 10.79
CA ASN A 121 0.06 2.21 9.94
C ASN A 121 -0.95 3.32 9.69
N VAL A 122 -1.26 4.13 10.71
CA VAL A 122 -2.38 5.10 10.66
C VAL A 122 -1.88 6.50 10.38
N LYS A 123 -0.98 7.01 11.22
CA LYS A 123 -0.47 8.38 11.08
C LYS A 123 0.31 8.55 9.79
N SER A 124 1.13 7.57 9.40
CA SER A 124 1.86 7.60 8.12
C SER A 124 0.93 7.81 6.92
N MET A 125 -0.22 7.13 6.91
CA MET A 125 -1.23 7.23 5.85
C MET A 125 -1.84 8.63 5.81
N PHE A 126 -2.14 9.18 6.99
CA PHE A 126 -2.57 10.57 7.13
C PHE A 126 -1.50 11.55 6.64
N THR A 127 -0.24 11.44 7.08
CA THR A 127 0.82 12.40 6.77
C THR A 127 1.21 12.35 5.30
N MET A 128 1.36 11.16 4.72
CA MET A 128 1.61 10.96 3.28
C MET A 128 0.48 11.55 2.45
N THR A 129 -0.78 11.22 2.78
CA THR A 129 -1.95 11.76 2.07
C THR A 129 -2.00 13.27 2.18
N ARG A 130 -1.83 13.84 3.38
CA ARG A 130 -1.84 15.29 3.60
C ARG A 130 -0.75 16.02 2.81
N ALA A 131 0.43 15.42 2.68
CA ALA A 131 1.53 15.99 1.92
C ALA A 131 1.29 15.91 0.41
N VAL A 132 0.72 14.81 -0.09
CA VAL A 132 0.51 14.57 -1.54
C VAL A 132 -0.75 15.24 -2.09
N LEU A 133 -1.83 15.29 -1.31
CA LEU A 133 -3.15 15.74 -1.76
C LEU A 133 -3.16 17.14 -2.38
N PRO A 134 -2.43 18.16 -1.87
CA PRO A 134 -2.34 19.46 -2.53
C PRO A 134 -1.80 19.39 -3.97
N HIS A 135 -0.83 18.51 -4.23
CA HIS A 135 -0.27 18.30 -5.57
C HIS A 135 -1.29 17.67 -6.52
N MET A 136 -2.02 16.64 -6.06
CA MET A 136 -3.12 16.02 -6.83
C MET A 136 -4.22 17.04 -7.14
N LEU A 137 -4.63 17.85 -6.15
CA LEU A 137 -5.66 18.87 -6.34
C LEU A 137 -5.22 19.96 -7.34
N ALA A 138 -3.96 20.36 -7.31
CA ALA A 138 -3.39 21.29 -8.30
C ALA A 138 -3.30 20.65 -9.69
N GLY A 139 -3.10 19.34 -9.76
CA GLY A 139 -3.09 18.53 -10.98
C GLY A 139 -4.47 18.21 -11.57
N GLY A 140 -5.55 18.58 -10.89
CA GLY A 140 -6.93 18.31 -11.33
C GLY A 140 -7.49 16.95 -10.89
N GLY A 141 -6.79 16.22 -10.03
CA GLY A 141 -7.24 14.94 -9.50
C GLY A 141 -6.10 13.96 -9.23
N GLY A 142 -6.45 12.77 -8.77
CA GLY A 142 -5.49 11.72 -8.47
C GLY A 142 -6.12 10.48 -7.85
N SER A 143 -5.34 9.41 -7.73
CA SER A 143 -5.77 8.16 -7.12
C SER A 143 -4.91 7.78 -5.92
N ILE A 144 -5.56 7.57 -4.78
CA ILE A 144 -4.94 7.09 -3.56
C ILE A 144 -5.41 5.65 -3.34
N VAL A 145 -4.46 4.75 -3.12
CA VAL A 145 -4.72 3.37 -2.72
C VAL A 145 -4.13 3.18 -1.33
N CYS A 146 -4.98 2.81 -0.37
CA CYS A 146 -4.58 2.56 1.01
C CYS A 146 -4.49 1.06 1.25
N THR A 147 -3.40 0.59 1.85
CA THR A 147 -3.31 -0.81 2.26
C THR A 147 -3.99 -1.01 3.61
N ALA A 148 -5.19 -1.60 3.57
CA ALA A 148 -5.89 -2.10 4.74
C ALA A 148 -5.49 -3.58 4.97
N SER A 149 -6.45 -4.46 5.25
CA SER A 149 -6.28 -5.89 5.49
C SER A 149 -7.68 -6.54 5.53
N ILE A 150 -7.75 -7.87 5.41
CA ILE A 150 -8.89 -8.65 5.94
C ILE A 150 -9.21 -8.28 7.40
N SER A 151 -8.20 -7.85 8.16
CA SER A 151 -8.31 -7.35 9.54
C SER A 151 -9.21 -6.12 9.73
N SER A 152 -9.73 -5.55 8.63
CA SER A 152 -10.78 -4.51 8.69
C SER A 152 -12.18 -5.08 8.90
N THR A 153 -12.39 -6.39 8.69
CA THR A 153 -13.70 -7.07 8.80
C THR A 153 -13.64 -8.44 9.48
N ALA A 154 -12.51 -9.14 9.44
CA ALA A 154 -12.27 -10.40 10.15
C ALA A 154 -11.08 -10.26 11.09
N ALA A 155 -11.19 -10.69 12.35
CA ALA A 155 -10.12 -10.53 13.34
C ALA A 155 -9.25 -11.78 13.48
N THR A 156 -7.95 -11.59 13.64
CA THR A 156 -6.98 -12.66 13.96
C THR A 156 -6.58 -12.58 15.44
N PRO A 157 -6.45 -13.71 16.16
CA PRO A 157 -5.93 -13.71 17.51
C PRO A 157 -4.56 -13.02 17.62
N LEU A 158 -4.30 -12.38 18.76
CA LEU A 158 -3.03 -11.69 19.07
C LEU A 158 -2.74 -10.42 18.24
N GLU A 159 -3.66 -10.00 17.37
CA GLU A 159 -3.46 -8.88 16.45
C GLU A 159 -4.39 -7.69 16.77
N VAL A 160 -4.86 -7.55 18.02
CA VAL A 160 -5.87 -6.53 18.40
C VAL A 160 -5.46 -5.11 17.97
N LEU A 161 -4.21 -4.72 18.24
CA LEU A 161 -3.71 -3.41 17.84
C LEU A 161 -3.62 -3.28 16.32
N TYR A 162 -3.15 -4.33 15.63
CA TYR A 162 -3.07 -4.35 14.17
C TYR A 162 -4.45 -4.24 13.51
N CYS A 163 -5.42 -5.04 13.95
CA CYS A 163 -6.81 -4.98 13.51
C CYS A 163 -7.39 -3.57 13.70
N THR A 164 -7.11 -2.95 14.85
CA THR A 164 -7.51 -1.56 15.14
C THR A 164 -6.94 -0.60 14.08
N THR A 165 -5.65 -0.70 13.75
CA THR A 165 -5.03 0.14 12.71
C THR A 165 -5.64 -0.09 11.33
N LYS A 166 -5.93 -1.34 10.95
CA LYS A 166 -6.42 -1.68 9.61
C LYS A 166 -7.89 -1.31 9.42
N GLY A 167 -8.70 -1.35 10.48
CA GLY A 167 -10.02 -0.74 10.51
C GLY A 167 -9.94 0.78 10.30
N ALA A 168 -9.00 1.46 10.96
CA ALA A 168 -8.77 2.89 10.76
C ALA A 168 -8.33 3.23 9.32
N CYS A 169 -7.39 2.48 8.74
CA CYS A 169 -6.95 2.66 7.34
C CYS A 169 -8.10 2.48 6.34
N ALA A 170 -8.94 1.45 6.55
CA ALA A 170 -10.08 1.17 5.69
C ALA A 170 -11.12 2.31 5.75
N MET A 171 -11.40 2.85 6.93
CA MET A 171 -12.31 3.98 7.09
C MET A 171 -11.71 5.29 6.58
N PHE A 172 -10.41 5.49 6.75
CA PHE A 172 -9.68 6.65 6.23
C PHE A 172 -9.85 6.77 4.71
N ALA A 173 -9.72 5.65 3.97
CA ALA A 173 -9.91 5.65 2.53
C ALA A 173 -11.31 6.14 2.12
N ARG A 174 -12.35 5.64 2.80
CA ARG A 174 -13.74 6.07 2.58
C ARG A 174 -13.95 7.56 2.89
N ALA A 175 -13.37 8.06 3.98
CA ALA A 175 -13.51 9.45 4.36
C ALA A 175 -12.92 10.40 3.29
N ILE A 176 -11.70 10.13 2.83
CA ILE A 176 -11.06 10.91 1.75
C ILE A 176 -11.87 10.84 0.46
N ALA A 177 -12.36 9.64 0.10
CA ALA A 177 -13.21 9.46 -1.08
C ALA A 177 -14.47 10.34 -1.03
N VAL A 178 -15.18 10.31 0.09
CA VAL A 178 -16.42 11.10 0.26
C VAL A 178 -16.13 12.59 0.22
N GLU A 179 -15.08 13.05 0.90
CA GLU A 179 -14.76 14.48 1.00
C GLU A 179 -14.28 15.09 -0.32
N TYR A 180 -13.44 14.37 -1.08
CA TYR A 180 -12.75 14.92 -2.25
C TYR A 180 -13.25 14.41 -3.61
N ARG A 181 -14.34 13.63 -3.67
CA ARG A 181 -14.89 13.11 -4.95
C ARG A 181 -15.17 14.19 -6.00
N GLU A 182 -15.71 15.34 -5.60
CA GLU A 182 -16.05 16.45 -6.51
C GLU A 182 -14.80 17.20 -7.00
N ARG A 183 -13.63 16.85 -6.47
CA ARG A 183 -12.32 17.45 -6.77
C ARG A 183 -11.41 16.47 -7.53
N GLY A 184 -11.98 15.42 -8.12
CA GLY A 184 -11.25 14.45 -8.94
C GLY A 184 -10.36 13.49 -8.16
N ILE A 185 -10.54 13.37 -6.84
CA ILE A 185 -9.76 12.45 -6.00
C ILE A 185 -10.52 11.15 -5.81
N ARG A 186 -9.85 10.04 -6.13
CA ARG A 186 -10.29 8.70 -5.75
C ARG A 186 -9.45 8.17 -4.61
N CYS A 187 -10.08 7.55 -3.61
CA CYS A 187 -9.38 6.89 -2.53
C CYS A 187 -10.03 5.54 -2.22
N ASN A 188 -9.29 4.46 -2.43
CA ASN A 188 -9.78 3.09 -2.23
C ASN A 188 -8.84 2.33 -1.30
N ALA A 189 -9.34 1.26 -0.68
CA ALA A 189 -8.53 0.34 0.09
C ALA A 189 -8.32 -0.97 -0.67
N VAL A 190 -7.08 -1.47 -0.67
CA VAL A 190 -6.79 -2.87 -0.96
C VAL A 190 -6.68 -3.62 0.37
N CYS A 191 -7.36 -4.77 0.48
CA CYS A 191 -7.51 -5.54 1.71
C CYS A 191 -6.98 -6.97 1.50
N PRO A 192 -5.66 -7.20 1.59
CA PRO A 192 -5.10 -8.54 1.41
C PRO A 192 -5.40 -9.47 2.58
N GLY A 193 -5.45 -10.77 2.30
CA GLY A 193 -5.30 -11.85 3.29
C GLY A 193 -3.83 -12.14 3.61
N PHE A 194 -3.49 -13.40 3.89
CA PHE A 194 -2.10 -13.81 4.13
C PHE A 194 -1.31 -13.85 2.81
N ILE A 195 -0.13 -13.23 2.80
CA ILE A 195 0.71 -13.06 1.61
C ILE A 195 2.08 -13.68 1.85
N ASP A 196 2.61 -14.40 0.85
CA ASP A 196 3.96 -14.94 0.86
C ASP A 196 5.01 -13.84 0.70
N THR A 197 5.37 -13.21 1.82
CA THR A 197 6.41 -12.18 1.92
C THR A 197 7.20 -12.35 3.21
N PRO A 198 8.40 -11.75 3.34
CA PRO A 198 9.10 -11.73 4.63
C PRO A 198 8.29 -11.12 5.78
N HIS A 199 7.29 -10.28 5.49
CA HIS A 199 6.35 -9.79 6.50
C HIS A 199 5.36 -10.89 6.91
N GLY A 200 4.64 -11.48 5.95
CA GLY A 200 3.67 -12.55 6.24
C GLY A 200 4.30 -13.80 6.86
N GLN A 201 5.51 -14.17 6.47
CA GLN A 201 6.24 -15.29 7.08
C GLN A 201 6.60 -15.01 8.55
N ARG A 202 6.88 -13.75 8.92
CA ARG A 202 7.12 -13.36 10.32
C ARG A 202 5.83 -13.38 11.14
N GLU A 203 4.72 -12.95 10.56
CA GLU A 203 3.39 -13.03 11.17
C GLU A 203 3.01 -14.49 11.47
N ILE A 204 3.12 -15.37 10.47
CA ILE A 204 2.87 -16.82 10.62
C ILE A 204 3.73 -17.43 11.73
N ALA A 205 5.04 -17.13 11.73
CA ALA A 205 5.95 -17.63 12.75
C ALA A 205 5.58 -17.12 14.16
N ALA A 206 5.17 -15.85 14.29
CA ALA A 206 4.78 -15.27 15.56
C ALA A 206 3.47 -15.88 16.10
N LEU A 207 2.48 -16.12 15.23
CA LEU A 207 1.24 -16.82 15.61
C LEU A 207 1.54 -18.24 16.13
N ALA A 208 2.41 -18.97 15.42
CA ALA A 208 2.83 -20.32 15.80
C ALA A 208 3.54 -20.36 17.17
N GLN A 209 4.33 -19.34 17.51
CA GLN A 209 4.99 -19.23 18.83
C GLN A 209 4.01 -19.19 20.00
N TYR A 210 2.79 -18.72 19.77
CA TYR A 210 1.72 -18.68 20.78
C TYR A 210 0.71 -19.83 20.64
N GLY A 211 1.01 -20.84 19.83
CA GLY A 211 0.20 -22.05 19.68
C GLY A 211 -1.01 -21.90 18.74
N PHE A 212 -1.08 -20.82 17.96
CA PHE A 212 -2.08 -20.70 16.89
C PHE A 212 -1.57 -21.40 15.63
N ASP A 213 -2.39 -22.28 15.07
CA ASP A 213 -2.07 -22.94 13.80
C ASP A 213 -2.28 -21.97 12.63
N ALA A 214 -1.18 -21.31 12.26
CA ALA A 214 -1.06 -20.50 11.04
C ALA A 214 -0.21 -21.23 9.98
N SER A 215 -0.12 -22.57 10.04
CA SER A 215 0.60 -23.34 9.04
C SER A 215 0.01 -23.11 7.64
N GLU A 216 0.82 -23.33 6.61
CA GLU A 216 0.34 -23.23 5.22
C GLU A 216 -0.87 -24.13 4.96
N ALA A 217 -0.94 -25.30 5.61
CA ALA A 217 -2.10 -26.19 5.53
C ALA A 217 -3.35 -25.56 6.13
N ALA A 218 -3.26 -24.98 7.33
CA ALA A 218 -4.38 -24.28 7.98
C ALA A 218 -4.84 -23.05 7.17
N LEU A 219 -3.90 -22.23 6.71
CA LEU A 219 -4.20 -21.07 5.86
C LEU A 219 -4.79 -21.49 4.51
N SER A 220 -4.37 -22.61 3.94
CA SER A 220 -4.96 -23.14 2.71
C SER A 220 -6.41 -23.59 2.88
N LEU A 221 -6.82 -24.03 4.08
CA LEU A 221 -8.24 -24.30 4.36
C LEU A 221 -9.09 -23.02 4.37
N GLN A 222 -8.49 -21.87 4.67
CA GLN A 222 -9.19 -20.58 4.76
C GLN A 222 -9.16 -19.77 3.46
N GLN A 223 -8.01 -19.75 2.76
CA GLN A 223 -7.80 -18.94 1.54
C GLN A 223 -7.11 -19.71 0.40
N GLY A 224 -7.06 -21.04 0.45
CA GLY A 224 -6.55 -21.91 -0.63
C GLY A 224 -5.02 -21.99 -0.74
N ARG A 225 -4.31 -20.86 -0.61
CA ARG A 225 -2.84 -20.75 -0.56
C ARG A 225 -2.42 -19.37 -0.04
N LEU A 226 -1.14 -19.17 0.21
CA LEU A 226 -0.60 -17.82 0.40
C LEU A 226 -0.72 -17.00 -0.91
N CYS A 227 -1.15 -15.75 -0.77
CA CYS A 227 -1.25 -14.78 -1.87
C CYS A 227 0.16 -14.38 -2.31
N ALA A 228 0.42 -14.28 -3.61
CA ALA A 228 1.68 -13.75 -4.11
C ALA A 228 1.65 -12.21 -4.05
N PRO A 229 2.76 -11.53 -3.71
CA PRO A 229 2.77 -10.07 -3.61
C PRO A 229 2.36 -9.37 -4.91
N GLU A 230 2.62 -9.97 -6.07
CA GLU A 230 2.21 -9.45 -7.39
C GLU A 230 0.69 -9.43 -7.57
N GLU A 231 -0.06 -10.29 -6.87
CA GLU A 231 -1.53 -10.33 -6.95
C GLU A 231 -2.14 -9.12 -6.24
N VAL A 232 -1.57 -8.73 -5.09
CA VAL A 232 -1.92 -7.48 -4.40
C VAL A 232 -1.50 -6.28 -5.24
N ALA A 233 -0.31 -6.30 -5.85
CA ALA A 233 0.17 -5.23 -6.72
C ALA A 233 -0.76 -5.00 -7.92
N LYS A 234 -1.30 -6.07 -8.54
CA LYS A 234 -2.27 -5.98 -9.64
C LYS A 234 -3.60 -5.34 -9.19
N ALA A 235 -4.08 -5.67 -7.99
CA ALA A 235 -5.27 -5.04 -7.43
C ALA A 235 -5.03 -3.54 -7.14
N ALA A 236 -3.86 -3.20 -6.59
CA ALA A 236 -3.47 -1.80 -6.37
C ALA A 236 -3.34 -1.04 -7.69
N LEU A 237 -2.76 -1.64 -8.72
CA LEU A 237 -2.65 -1.07 -10.07
C LEU A 237 -4.05 -0.76 -10.65
N PHE A 238 -4.97 -1.72 -10.57
CA PHE A 238 -6.34 -1.52 -11.03
C PHE A 238 -6.99 -0.31 -10.34
N LEU A 239 -6.93 -0.26 -9.01
CA LEU A 239 -7.48 0.84 -8.23
C LEU A 239 -6.80 2.19 -8.52
N ALA A 240 -5.50 2.18 -8.83
CA ALA A 240 -4.74 3.37 -9.19
C ALA A 240 -5.05 3.90 -10.60
N SER A 241 -5.39 3.01 -11.52
CA SER A 241 -5.61 3.32 -12.94
C SER A 241 -7.01 3.86 -13.26
N ASP A 242 -7.19 4.33 -14.50
CA ASP A 242 -8.48 4.82 -15.02
C ASP A 242 -9.52 3.70 -15.19
N ASP A 243 -9.11 2.43 -15.17
CA ASP A 243 -10.03 1.28 -15.14
C ASP A 243 -10.94 1.31 -13.89
N ALA A 244 -10.51 1.98 -12.82
CA ALA A 244 -11.25 2.19 -11.59
C ALA A 244 -11.88 3.59 -11.48
N SER A 245 -12.09 4.28 -12.61
CA SER A 245 -12.56 5.69 -12.66
C SER A 245 -13.89 5.95 -11.93
N PHE A 246 -14.75 4.94 -11.80
CA PHE A 246 -16.02 5.04 -11.05
C PHE A 246 -16.01 4.26 -9.72
N ILE A 247 -14.84 3.77 -9.29
CA ILE A 247 -14.66 3.07 -8.01
C ILE A 247 -13.98 4.04 -7.04
N ASN A 248 -14.72 4.48 -6.02
CA ASN A 248 -14.25 5.43 -5.03
C ASN A 248 -14.80 5.11 -3.64
N GLY A 249 -13.93 4.96 -2.64
CA GLY A 249 -14.29 4.51 -1.29
C GLY A 249 -14.47 2.99 -1.15
N ALA A 250 -14.09 2.21 -2.17
CA ALA A 250 -14.23 0.76 -2.15
C ALA A 250 -13.18 0.09 -1.25
N HIS A 251 -13.55 -1.08 -0.71
CA HIS A 251 -12.63 -2.02 -0.07
C HIS A 251 -12.52 -3.24 -0.98
N LEU A 252 -11.39 -3.39 -1.67
CA LEU A 252 -11.13 -4.50 -2.57
C LEU A 252 -10.35 -5.59 -1.84
N TYR A 253 -11.03 -6.68 -1.50
CA TYR A 253 -10.43 -7.82 -0.83
C TYR A 253 -9.62 -8.68 -1.81
N VAL A 254 -8.40 -9.02 -1.41
CA VAL A 254 -7.47 -9.90 -2.13
C VAL A 254 -7.11 -11.05 -1.20
N ASP A 255 -8.10 -11.89 -0.93
CA ASP A 255 -8.09 -12.85 0.18
C ASP A 255 -8.60 -14.25 -0.21
N ASN A 256 -8.88 -14.47 -1.49
CA ASN A 256 -9.43 -15.72 -2.02
C ASN A 256 -10.59 -16.29 -1.17
N CYS A 257 -11.58 -15.43 -0.90
CA CYS A 257 -12.81 -15.75 -0.15
C CYS A 257 -12.66 -15.90 1.36
N PHE A 258 -11.50 -15.59 1.96
CA PHE A 258 -11.32 -15.66 3.42
C PHE A 258 -12.43 -14.92 4.18
N THR A 259 -12.77 -13.70 3.75
CA THR A 259 -13.78 -12.86 4.43
C THR A 259 -15.21 -13.08 3.94
N ALA A 260 -15.41 -13.87 2.89
CA ALA A 260 -16.73 -14.15 2.32
C ALA A 260 -17.39 -15.43 2.88
N ALA A 261 -16.58 -16.33 3.44
CA ALA A 261 -16.98 -17.64 3.93
C ALA A 261 -17.67 -17.62 5.31
#